data_AF-A0A7M3E3L9-F1
#
_entry.id   AF-A0A7M3E3L9-F1
#
_cell.length_a   1.000
_cell.length_b   1.000
_cell.length_c   1.000
_cell.angle_alpha   90.00
_cell.angle_beta   90.00
_cell.angle_gamma   90.00
#
_symmetry.space_group_name_H-M   'P 1'
#
loop_
_entity.id
_entity.type
_entity.pdbx_description
1 polymer ?
#
loop_
_entity_poly.entity_id
_entity_poly.type
_entity_poly.pdbx_seq_one_letter_code
_entity_poly.pdbx_strand_id
1 'polypeptide(L)'
;MDLPSPLAWLIDEAGASPGPERFLAELGRRLLADGLPLSGGALTLSVPHPIIARRTWLWRAETGAVIEALAFAAAPQSEAGREWLAGLGPVWEDRIGPAQDNQISDRPVLGWAGIANGAGAGAFGPAEAGLLREVARFAGAPLAALAAREAKAALLEAYLGRRSAARVQAGALARGTGETIRAALL
;
A
#
# COMPACT_ATOMS: atom_id res chain seq x y z
N MET A 1 -17.33 -23.80 5.27
CA MET A 1 -16.42 -23.41 4.17
C MET A 1 -15.21 -22.81 4.85
N ASP A 2 -14.06 -23.46 4.76
CA ASP A 2 -12.81 -22.87 5.25
C ASP A 2 -12.33 -21.88 4.18
N LEU A 3 -12.30 -20.61 4.54
CA LEU A 3 -11.85 -19.53 3.67
C LEU A 3 -10.31 -19.56 3.62
N PRO A 4 -9.67 -19.36 2.45
CA PRO A 4 -8.21 -19.25 2.36
C PRO A 4 -7.64 -18.25 3.37
N SER A 5 -6.51 -18.58 3.97
CA SER A 5 -5.86 -17.78 5.03
C SER A 5 -5.67 -16.29 4.66
N PRO A 6 -5.25 -15.94 3.43
CA PRO A 6 -5.15 -14.53 3.03
C PRO A 6 -6.48 -13.79 3.06
N LEU A 7 -7.57 -14.46 2.66
CA LEU A 7 -8.90 -13.84 2.58
C LEU A 7 -9.54 -13.69 3.95
N ALA A 8 -9.40 -14.68 4.84
CA ALA A 8 -9.86 -14.57 6.23
C ALA A 8 -9.19 -13.37 6.94
N TRP A 9 -7.88 -13.25 6.78
CA TRP A 9 -7.13 -12.13 7.33
C TRP A 9 -7.57 -10.77 6.78
N LEU A 10 -7.85 -10.67 5.47
CA LEU A 10 -8.33 -9.42 4.86
C LEU A 10 -9.67 -8.95 5.45
N ILE A 11 -10.53 -9.89 5.83
CA ILE A 11 -11.85 -9.61 6.40
C ILE A 11 -11.74 -9.26 7.89
N ASP A 12 -10.98 -10.04 8.65
CA ASP A 12 -11.05 -10.01 10.12
C ASP A 12 -9.99 -9.10 10.76
N GLU A 13 -8.79 -9.02 10.17
CA GLU A 13 -7.61 -8.47 10.86
C GLU A 13 -6.95 -7.31 10.10
N ALA A 14 -6.99 -7.31 8.77
CA ALA A 14 -6.21 -6.40 7.95
C ALA A 14 -6.55 -4.92 8.14
N GLY A 15 -7.78 -4.61 8.56
CA GLY A 15 -8.21 -3.25 8.91
C GLY A 15 -7.45 -2.65 10.10
N ALA A 16 -6.89 -3.49 10.98
CA ALA A 16 -6.05 -3.07 12.10
C ALA A 16 -4.57 -2.94 11.74
N SER A 17 -4.19 -3.12 10.48
CA SER A 17 -2.79 -3.06 10.06
C SER A 17 -2.15 -1.70 10.46
N PRO A 18 -0.98 -1.70 11.12
CA PRO A 18 -0.33 -0.47 11.56
C PRO A 18 0.01 0.50 10.42
N GLY A 19 0.27 -0.03 9.22
CA GLY A 19 0.56 0.78 8.04
C GLY A 19 0.72 -0.05 6.76
N PRO A 20 0.91 0.60 5.61
CA PRO A 20 0.93 -0.04 4.29
C PRO A 20 2.06 -1.07 4.13
N GLU A 21 3.23 -0.81 4.71
CA GLU A 21 4.37 -1.74 4.74
C GLU A 21 3.99 -3.08 5.39
N ARG A 22 3.42 -3.04 6.60
CA ARG A 22 3.04 -4.24 7.34
C ARG A 22 1.88 -4.96 6.66
N PHE A 23 0.93 -4.21 6.11
CA PHE A 23 -0.16 -4.78 5.32
C PHE A 23 0.38 -5.59 4.13
N LEU A 24 1.25 -4.98 3.32
CA LEU A 24 1.79 -5.61 2.12
C LEU A 24 2.62 -6.86 2.46
N ALA A 25 3.51 -6.76 3.46
CA ALA A 25 4.36 -7.88 3.86
C ALA A 25 3.57 -9.05 4.47
N GLU A 26 2.55 -8.77 5.28
CA GLU A 26 1.67 -9.81 5.86
C GLU A 26 0.86 -10.51 4.76
N LEU A 27 0.22 -9.73 3.88
CA LEU A 27 -0.54 -10.29 2.76
C LEU A 27 0.34 -11.13 1.85
N GLY A 28 1.52 -10.64 1.50
CA GLY A 28 2.49 -11.36 0.68
C GLY A 28 2.94 -12.68 1.31
N ARG A 29 3.26 -12.67 2.62
CA ARG A 29 3.60 -13.90 3.35
C ARG A 29 2.47 -14.91 3.38
N ARG A 30 1.22 -14.46 3.55
CA ARG A 30 0.06 -15.36 3.54
C ARG A 30 -0.19 -15.95 2.17
N LEU A 31 -0.05 -15.17 1.10
CA LEU A 31 -0.18 -15.67 -0.27
C LEU A 31 0.92 -16.70 -0.60
N LEU A 32 2.16 -16.46 -0.17
CA LEU A 32 3.23 -17.47 -0.28
C LEU A 32 2.90 -18.75 0.48
N ALA A 33 2.39 -18.63 1.71
CA ALA A 33 1.99 -19.79 2.52
C ALA A 33 0.82 -20.57 1.91
N ASP A 34 -0.04 -19.89 1.15
CA ASP A 34 -1.15 -20.48 0.39
C ASP A 34 -0.69 -21.05 -0.98
N GLY A 35 0.61 -21.01 -1.27
CA GLY A 35 1.23 -21.66 -2.42
C GLY A 35 1.41 -20.78 -3.66
N LEU A 36 1.15 -19.47 -3.59
CA LEU A 36 1.35 -18.59 -4.75
C LEU A 36 2.85 -18.41 -5.02
N PRO A 37 3.32 -18.57 -6.28
CA PRO A 37 4.72 -18.47 -6.62
C PRO A 37 5.14 -17.00 -6.75
N LEU A 38 5.29 -16.28 -5.63
CA LEU A 38 5.62 -14.84 -5.63
C LEU A 38 7.12 -14.57 -5.50
N SER A 39 7.63 -13.62 -6.28
CA SER A 39 8.97 -13.04 -6.11
C SER A 39 8.93 -11.66 -5.42
N GLY A 40 7.79 -10.98 -5.45
CA GLY A 40 7.57 -9.72 -4.73
C GLY A 40 6.17 -9.16 -4.89
N GLY A 41 5.91 -8.04 -4.22
CA GLY A 41 4.64 -7.31 -4.26
C GLY A 41 4.84 -5.81 -4.16
N ALA A 42 3.88 -5.05 -4.67
CA ALA A 42 3.88 -3.59 -4.58
C ALA A 42 2.52 -3.07 -4.17
N LEU A 43 2.49 -2.09 -3.27
CA LEU A 43 1.29 -1.34 -2.92
C LEU A 43 1.56 0.14 -3.21
N THR A 44 0.75 0.75 -4.06
CA THR A 44 0.84 2.19 -4.35
C THR A 44 -0.41 2.90 -3.86
N LEU A 45 -0.21 3.94 -3.05
CA LEU A 45 -1.28 4.83 -2.58
C LEU A 45 -1.03 6.25 -3.12
N SER A 46 -2.10 6.87 -3.64
CA SER A 46 -2.10 8.33 -3.81
C SER A 46 -2.17 9.01 -2.46
N VAL A 47 -1.43 10.10 -2.30
CA VAL A 47 -1.50 10.93 -1.09
C VAL A 47 -1.72 12.40 -1.48
N PRO A 48 -2.63 13.12 -0.83
CA PRO A 48 -2.84 14.55 -1.06
C PRO A 48 -1.73 15.36 -0.38
N HIS A 49 -0.50 15.25 -0.86
CA HIS A 49 0.65 15.99 -0.33
C HIS A 49 1.16 17.00 -1.38
N PRO A 50 1.52 18.24 -0.98
CA PRO A 50 1.89 19.29 -1.94
C PRO A 50 3.11 18.94 -2.80
N ILE A 51 4.01 18.10 -2.30
CA ILE A 51 5.24 17.67 -2.97
C ILE A 51 5.18 16.22 -3.46
N ILE A 52 4.41 15.35 -2.80
CA ILE A 52 4.43 13.90 -3.03
C ILE A 52 3.06 13.52 -3.61
N ALA A 53 3.03 12.98 -4.81
CA ALA A 53 1.78 12.54 -5.44
C ALA A 53 1.43 11.10 -5.03
N ARG A 54 2.43 10.22 -4.96
CA ARG A 54 2.22 8.80 -4.64
C ARG A 54 3.32 8.28 -3.74
N ARG A 55 2.94 7.32 -2.89
CA ARG A 55 3.84 6.52 -2.07
C ARG A 55 3.68 5.06 -2.51
N THR A 56 4.79 4.40 -2.77
CA THR A 56 4.83 3.00 -3.22
C THR A 56 5.68 2.19 -2.26
N TRP A 57 5.10 1.15 -1.68
CA TRP A 57 5.81 0.16 -0.88
C TRP A 57 6.11 -1.05 -1.75
N LEU A 58 7.35 -1.53 -1.72
CA LEU A 58 7.88 -2.61 -2.55
C LEU A 58 8.40 -3.72 -1.64
N TRP A 59 7.72 -4.86 -1.63
CA TRP A 59 8.04 -6.02 -0.80
C TRP A 59 8.73 -7.11 -1.61
N ARG A 60 9.84 -7.64 -1.10
CA ARG A 60 10.58 -8.75 -1.71
C ARG A 60 10.30 -10.06 -0.98
N ALA A 61 9.88 -11.08 -1.71
CA ALA A 61 9.55 -12.39 -1.13
C ALA A 61 10.76 -13.07 -0.48
N GLU A 62 11.91 -13.05 -1.17
CA GLU A 62 13.15 -13.71 -0.74
C GLU A 62 13.64 -13.22 0.64
N THR A 63 13.59 -11.91 0.88
CA THR A 63 14.16 -11.30 2.09
C THR A 63 13.10 -10.89 3.11
N GLY A 64 11.83 -10.82 2.70
CA GLY A 64 10.75 -10.22 3.49
C GLY A 64 10.85 -8.70 3.65
N ALA A 65 11.87 -8.06 3.06
CA ALA A 65 12.11 -6.63 3.21
C ALA A 65 11.07 -5.82 2.43
N VAL A 66 10.72 -4.66 2.97
CA VAL A 66 9.91 -3.66 2.29
C VAL A 66 10.69 -2.37 2.21
N ILE A 67 10.72 -1.76 1.03
CA ILE A 67 11.25 -0.42 0.81
C ILE A 67 10.16 0.52 0.34
N GLU A 68 10.33 1.81 0.59
CA GLU A 68 9.41 2.85 0.16
C GLU A 68 10.03 3.68 -0.97
N ALA A 69 9.28 3.89 -2.03
CA ALA A 69 9.57 4.81 -3.12
C ALA A 69 8.52 5.94 -3.14
N LEU A 70 8.99 7.16 -3.39
CA LEU A 70 8.15 8.36 -3.44
C LEU A 70 8.10 8.90 -4.87
N ALA A 71 6.88 9.16 -5.36
CA ALA A 71 6.67 9.87 -6.62
C ALA A 71 6.32 11.34 -6.33
N PHE A 72 7.10 12.26 -6.89
CA PHE A 72 6.91 13.70 -6.70
C PHE A 72 5.86 14.27 -7.65
N ALA A 73 5.07 15.23 -7.18
CA ALA A 73 3.98 15.83 -7.97
C ALA A 73 4.46 16.58 -9.22
N ALA A 74 5.68 17.11 -9.21
CA ALA A 74 6.28 17.82 -10.35
C ALA A 74 7.02 16.89 -11.34
N ALA A 75 7.15 15.60 -11.03
CA ALA A 75 7.84 14.63 -11.87
C ALA A 75 6.86 13.96 -12.85
N PRO A 76 7.35 13.38 -13.98
CA PRO A 76 6.53 12.56 -14.85
C PRO A 76 5.82 11.46 -14.06
N GLN A 77 4.60 11.12 -14.48
CA GLN A 77 3.87 10.00 -13.89
C GLN A 77 4.67 8.72 -14.09
N SER A 78 5.10 8.12 -12.98
CA SER A 78 5.87 6.88 -12.96
C SER A 78 4.99 5.73 -12.49
N GLU A 79 5.06 4.59 -13.17
CA GLU A 79 4.50 3.32 -12.71
C GLU A 79 5.53 2.54 -11.87
N ALA A 80 6.21 3.23 -10.93
CA ALA A 80 7.37 2.70 -10.20
C ALA A 80 7.14 1.30 -9.61
N GLY A 81 5.95 1.03 -9.07
CA GLY A 81 5.57 -0.29 -8.56
C GLY A 81 5.59 -1.36 -9.65
N ARG A 82 4.91 -1.11 -10.78
CA ARG A 82 4.84 -2.04 -11.91
C ARG A 82 6.19 -2.25 -12.58
N GLU A 83 6.95 -1.17 -12.79
CA GLU A 83 8.30 -1.22 -13.36
C GLU A 83 9.25 -2.04 -12.50
N TRP A 84 9.20 -1.84 -11.18
CA TRP A 84 10.00 -2.62 -10.23
C TRP A 84 9.59 -4.09 -10.22
N LEU A 85 8.29 -4.39 -10.20
CA LEU A 85 7.77 -5.76 -10.24
C LEU A 85 8.15 -6.48 -11.54
N ALA A 86 8.14 -5.79 -12.68
CA ALA A 86 8.54 -6.36 -13.97
C ALA A 86 10.01 -6.81 -13.98
N GLY A 87 10.87 -6.19 -13.15
CA GLY A 87 12.24 -6.64 -12.92
C GLY A 87 12.36 -7.93 -12.09
N LEU A 88 11.28 -8.39 -11.45
CA LEU A 88 11.23 -9.60 -10.61
C LEU A 88 10.54 -10.79 -11.28
N GLY A 89 9.75 -10.54 -12.33
CA GLY A 89 8.99 -11.57 -13.03
C GLY A 89 7.71 -11.03 -13.67
N PRO A 90 6.85 -11.91 -14.21
CA PRO A 90 5.60 -11.47 -14.81
C PRO A 90 4.66 -10.88 -13.75
N VAL A 91 4.02 -9.76 -14.12
CA VAL A 91 3.28 -8.90 -13.18
C VAL A 91 1.77 -9.14 -13.28
N TRP A 92 1.14 -9.26 -12.12
CA TRP A 92 -0.30 -9.15 -11.93
C TRP A 92 -0.61 -7.87 -11.15
N GLU A 93 -1.54 -7.04 -11.62
CA GLU A 93 -1.88 -5.78 -10.97
C GLU A 93 -3.38 -5.55 -10.94
N ASP A 94 -3.89 -5.16 -9.77
CA ASP A 94 -5.28 -4.78 -9.55
C ASP A 94 -5.38 -3.36 -8.97
N ARG A 95 -6.33 -2.60 -9.51
CA ARG A 95 -6.79 -1.36 -8.87
C ARG A 95 -7.87 -1.71 -7.86
N ILE A 96 -7.73 -1.25 -6.64
CA ILE A 96 -8.58 -1.67 -5.52
C ILE A 96 -9.72 -0.67 -5.28
N GLY A 97 -10.89 -1.17 -4.86
CA GLY A 97 -12.09 -0.36 -4.59
C GLY A 97 -12.93 -0.03 -5.83
N PRO A 98 -14.10 0.63 -5.68
CA PRO A 98 -14.92 1.03 -6.81
C PRO A 98 -14.25 2.13 -7.64
N ALA A 99 -14.48 2.13 -8.96
CA ALA A 99 -14.19 3.30 -9.78
C ALA A 99 -15.14 4.43 -9.36
N GLN A 100 -14.60 5.58 -8.94
CA GLN A 100 -15.40 6.80 -8.79
C GLN A 100 -15.27 7.61 -10.07
N ASP A 101 -16.39 8.19 -10.52
CA ASP A 101 -16.58 8.82 -11.83
C ASP A 101 -15.64 9.98 -12.17
N ASN A 102 -14.73 10.38 -11.26
CA ASN A 102 -13.79 11.49 -11.49
C ASN A 102 -12.34 11.27 -11.02
N GLN A 103 -11.96 10.11 -10.49
CA GLN A 103 -10.62 9.88 -9.88
C GLN A 103 -10.11 8.43 -10.07
N ILE A 104 -10.05 7.93 -11.30
CA ILE A 104 -9.48 6.60 -11.59
C ILE A 104 -8.02 6.48 -11.09
N SER A 105 -7.28 7.60 -11.10
CA SER A 105 -5.86 7.65 -10.75
C SER A 105 -5.56 7.56 -9.24
N ASP A 106 -6.54 7.77 -8.35
CA ASP A 106 -6.30 7.81 -6.89
C ASP A 106 -6.59 6.51 -6.15
N ARG A 107 -7.02 5.49 -6.88
CA ARG A 107 -7.27 4.17 -6.29
C ARG A 107 -5.95 3.52 -5.85
N PRO A 108 -5.94 2.85 -4.68
CA PRO A 108 -4.85 1.97 -4.32
C PRO A 108 -4.58 0.97 -5.45
N VAL A 109 -3.30 0.76 -5.76
CA VAL A 109 -2.86 -0.23 -6.74
C VAL A 109 -2.09 -1.30 -5.99
N LEU A 110 -2.53 -2.55 -6.11
CA LEU A 110 -1.87 -3.71 -5.52
C LEU A 110 -1.34 -4.59 -6.66
N GLY A 111 -0.04 -4.85 -6.65
CA GLY A 111 0.63 -5.63 -7.67
C GLY A 111 1.47 -6.75 -7.06
N TRP A 112 1.65 -7.81 -7.85
CA TRP A 112 2.43 -9.00 -7.51
C TRP A 112 3.31 -9.41 -8.68
N ALA A 113 4.55 -9.79 -8.39
CA ALA A 113 5.44 -10.41 -9.35
C ALA A 113 5.49 -11.91 -9.06
N GLY A 114 5.22 -12.73 -10.08
CA GLY A 114 5.32 -14.17 -9.96
C GLY A 114 6.68 -14.72 -10.41
N ILE A 115 6.99 -15.94 -9.98
CA ILE A 115 8.16 -16.68 -10.44
C ILE A 115 7.80 -17.32 -11.79
N ALA A 116 8.58 -17.04 -12.82
CA ALA A 116 8.32 -17.57 -14.16
C ALA A 116 8.51 -19.09 -14.19
N ASN A 117 7.46 -19.84 -14.50
CA ASN A 117 7.50 -21.30 -14.66
C ASN A 117 7.88 -21.69 -16.10
N GLY A 118 9.10 -21.35 -16.53
CA GLY A 118 9.62 -21.74 -17.85
C GLY A 118 8.88 -21.13 -19.06
N ALA A 119 9.32 -21.50 -20.26
CA ALA A 119 8.96 -20.83 -21.52
C ALA A 119 7.46 -20.95 -21.88
N GLY A 120 6.67 -19.95 -21.49
CA GLY A 120 5.39 -19.64 -22.14
C GLY A 120 4.12 -19.76 -21.27
N ALA A 121 4.19 -20.25 -20.04
CA ALA A 121 3.07 -20.17 -19.11
C ALA A 121 3.13 -18.82 -18.36
N GLY A 122 2.04 -18.06 -18.34
CA GLY A 122 1.94 -16.86 -17.51
C GLY A 122 2.30 -17.16 -16.05
N ALA A 123 2.80 -16.17 -15.31
CA ALA A 123 3.23 -16.35 -13.91
C ALA A 123 2.16 -16.95 -12.99
N PHE A 124 0.89 -16.75 -13.33
CA PHE A 124 -0.24 -17.19 -12.53
C PHE A 124 -1.19 -18.03 -13.39
N GLY A 125 -1.40 -19.27 -12.98
CA GLY A 125 -2.44 -20.15 -13.51
C GLY A 125 -3.85 -19.69 -13.11
N PRO A 126 -4.90 -20.33 -13.66
CA PRO A 126 -6.29 -19.90 -13.45
C PRO A 126 -6.73 -19.85 -11.98
N ALA A 127 -6.24 -20.78 -11.14
CA ALA A 127 -6.55 -20.82 -9.72
C ALA A 127 -5.89 -19.66 -8.96
N GLU A 128 -4.60 -19.42 -9.22
CA GLU A 128 -3.84 -18.31 -8.61
C GLU A 128 -4.42 -16.96 -9.02
N ALA A 129 -4.74 -16.78 -10.30
CA ALA A 129 -5.45 -15.61 -10.83
C ALA A 129 -6.87 -15.47 -10.24
N GLY A 130 -7.51 -16.57 -9.86
CA GLY A 130 -8.77 -16.58 -9.11
C GLY A 130 -8.58 -15.97 -7.72
N LEU A 131 -7.63 -16.50 -6.96
CA LEU A 131 -7.34 -16.01 -5.61
C LEU A 131 -6.90 -14.54 -5.61
N LEU A 132 -6.03 -14.12 -6.54
CA LEU A 132 -5.57 -12.73 -6.62
C LEU A 132 -6.73 -11.74 -6.87
N ARG A 133 -7.72 -12.13 -7.69
CA ARG A 133 -8.94 -11.32 -7.88
C ARG A 133 -9.79 -11.24 -6.62
N GLU A 134 -9.91 -12.33 -5.86
CA GLU A 134 -10.60 -12.31 -4.57
C GLU A 134 -9.85 -11.45 -3.55
N VAL A 135 -8.54 -11.58 -3.47
CA VAL A 135 -7.66 -10.72 -2.65
C VAL A 135 -7.89 -9.26 -2.99
N ALA A 136 -7.87 -8.89 -4.28
CA ALA A 136 -8.12 -7.52 -4.71
C ALA A 136 -9.50 -7.02 -4.29
N ARG A 137 -10.53 -7.87 -4.40
CA ARG A 137 -11.89 -7.55 -3.95
C ARG A 137 -11.96 -7.31 -2.44
N PHE A 138 -11.41 -8.22 -1.64
CA PHE A 138 -11.49 -8.16 -0.18
C PHE A 138 -10.52 -7.14 0.44
N ALA A 139 -9.45 -6.77 -0.26
CA ALA A 139 -8.55 -5.69 0.16
C ALA A 139 -9.17 -4.29 0.08
N GLY A 140 -10.34 -4.14 -0.55
CA GLY A 140 -11.06 -2.87 -0.71
C GLY A 140 -11.19 -2.04 0.55
N ALA A 141 -11.86 -2.58 1.57
CA ALA A 141 -12.13 -1.89 2.82
C ALA A 141 -10.85 -1.57 3.63
N PRO A 142 -9.94 -2.54 3.90
CA PRO A 142 -8.75 -2.24 4.68
C PRO A 142 -7.79 -1.26 3.96
N LEU A 143 -7.65 -1.35 2.63
CA LEU A 143 -6.83 -0.39 1.89
C LEU A 143 -7.45 1.00 1.82
N ALA A 144 -8.78 1.13 1.78
CA ALA A 144 -9.43 2.43 1.89
C ALA A 144 -9.16 3.08 3.27
N ALA A 145 -9.24 2.30 4.35
CA ALA A 145 -8.93 2.77 5.70
C ALA A 145 -7.45 3.18 5.83
N LEU A 146 -6.52 2.38 5.29
CA LEU A 146 -5.10 2.71 5.26
C LEU A 146 -4.82 3.97 4.43
N ALA A 147 -5.37 4.07 3.22
CA ALA A 147 -5.20 5.25 2.37
C ALA A 147 -5.69 6.53 3.05
N ALA A 148 -6.84 6.49 3.73
CA ALA A 148 -7.36 7.63 4.48
C ALA A 148 -6.44 8.04 5.64
N ARG A 149 -5.86 7.07 6.36
CA ARG A 149 -4.87 7.34 7.43
C ARG A 149 -3.60 7.96 6.89
N GLU A 150 -3.05 7.43 5.79
CA GLU A 150 -1.84 7.97 5.15
C GLU A 150 -2.09 9.38 4.59
N ALA A 151 -3.25 9.64 3.99
CA ALA A 151 -3.62 10.95 3.50
C ALA A 151 -3.73 11.97 4.64
N LYS A 152 -4.38 11.60 5.74
CA LYS A 152 -4.47 12.44 6.96
C LYS A 152 -3.08 12.73 7.53
N ALA A 153 -2.22 11.71 7.65
CA ALA A 153 -0.87 11.88 8.17
C ALA A 153 -0.06 12.82 7.29
N ALA A 154 -0.08 12.63 5.97
CA ALA A 154 0.64 13.45 5.01
C ALA A 154 0.20 14.93 5.07
N LEU A 155 -1.10 15.20 5.13
CA LEU A 155 -1.61 16.57 5.28
C LEU A 155 -1.17 17.21 6.60
N LEU A 156 -1.30 16.49 7.72
CA LEU A 156 -0.90 17.02 9.02
C LEU A 156 0.60 17.30 9.08
N GLU A 157 1.44 16.41 8.54
CA GLU A 157 2.89 16.62 8.49
C GLU A 157 3.27 17.81 7.59
N ALA A 158 2.64 17.95 6.43
CA ALA A 158 2.90 19.04 5.49
C ALA A 158 2.59 20.43 6.09
N TYR A 159 1.48 20.54 6.82
CA TYR A 159 0.99 21.84 7.30
C TYR A 159 1.35 22.16 8.76
N LEU A 160 1.52 21.16 9.62
CA LEU A 160 1.82 21.37 11.04
C LEU A 160 3.26 21.02 11.41
N GLY A 161 3.98 20.33 10.52
CA GLY A 161 5.26 19.71 10.82
C GLY A 161 5.11 18.42 11.64
N ARG A 162 6.13 17.55 11.56
CA ARG A 162 6.09 16.18 12.10
C ARG A 162 5.73 16.09 13.59
N ARG A 163 6.30 16.97 14.44
CA ARG A 163 6.05 16.96 15.89
C ARG A 163 4.60 17.28 16.23
N SER A 164 4.06 18.36 15.67
CA SER A 164 2.68 18.79 15.93
C SER A 164 1.67 17.81 15.34
N ALA A 165 1.96 17.29 14.13
CA ALA A 165 1.16 16.26 13.48
C ALA A 165 1.02 15.01 14.36
N ALA A 166 2.13 14.48 14.91
CA ALA A 166 2.11 13.30 15.76
C ALA A 166 1.22 13.49 17.01
N ARG A 167 1.25 14.68 17.61
CA ARG A 167 0.43 14.99 18.79
C ARG A 167 -1.05 15.15 18.46
N VAL A 168 -1.39 15.76 17.33
CA VAL A 168 -2.78 15.85 16.85
C VAL A 168 -3.31 14.46 16.52
N GLN A 169 -2.51 13.61 15.87
CA GLN A 169 -2.90 12.23 15.56
C GLN A 169 -3.15 11.40 16.83
N ALA A 170 -2.33 11.61 17.87
CA ALA A 170 -2.51 10.98 19.18
C ALA A 170 -3.65 11.58 20.02
N GLY A 171 -4.34 12.61 19.53
CA GLY A 171 -5.41 13.30 20.27
C GLY A 171 -4.92 14.22 21.40
N ALA A 172 -3.61 14.43 21.52
CA ALA A 172 -3.00 15.27 22.57
C ALA A 172 -3.08 16.78 22.28
N LEU A 173 -3.49 17.17 21.07
CA LEU A 173 -3.76 18.55 20.66
C LEU A 173 -5.08 18.59 19.90
N ALA A 174 -6.00 19.45 20.35
CA ALA A 174 -7.28 19.71 19.69
C ALA A 174 -7.43 21.22 19.39
N ARG A 175 -8.42 21.59 18.58
CA ARG A 175 -8.70 23.00 18.25
C ARG A 175 -8.90 23.80 19.55
N GLY A 176 -8.18 24.92 19.68
CA GLY A 176 -8.19 25.75 20.90
C GLY A 176 -7.10 25.41 21.91
N THR A 177 -6.29 24.37 21.67
CA THR A 177 -5.13 24.04 22.50
C THR A 177 -3.89 24.79 22.00
N GLY A 178 -3.19 25.52 22.88
CA GLY A 178 -1.94 26.22 22.59
C GLY A 178 -0.71 25.57 23.25
N GLU A 179 0.49 25.89 22.76
CA GLU A 179 1.77 25.50 23.34
C GLU A 179 2.72 26.71 23.39
N THR A 180 3.46 26.84 24.48
CA THR A 180 4.56 27.80 24.58
C THR A 180 5.82 27.21 23.95
N ILE A 181 6.22 27.73 22.79
CA ILE A 181 7.47 27.37 22.14
C ILE A 181 8.58 28.30 22.65
N ARG A 182 9.62 27.74 23.28
CA ARG A 182 10.82 28.50 23.63
C ARG A 182 11.67 28.68 22.37
N ALA A 183 11.75 29.91 21.87
CA ALA A 183 12.67 30.26 20.78
C ALA A 183 14.11 30.29 21.31
N ALA A 184 15.03 29.67 20.57
CA ALA A 184 16.46 29.91 20.75
C ALA A 184 16.82 31.16 19.92
N LEU A 185 17.19 32.24 20.61
CA LEU A 185 17.84 33.38 19.99
C LEU A 185 19.34 33.07 19.98
N LEU A 186 19.92 32.89 18.80
CA LEU A 186 21.37 32.78 18.57
C LEU A 186 21.91 34.12 18.08
#